data_AF-A0A430HGL5-F1
#
_entry.id   AF-A0A430HGL5-F1
#
_cell.length_a   1.000
_cell.length_b   1.000
_cell.length_c   1.000
_cell.angle_alpha   90.00
_cell.angle_beta   90.00
_cell.angle_gamma   90.00
#
_symmetry.space_group_name_H-M   'P 1'
#
loop_
_entity.id
_entity.type
_entity.pdbx_description
1 polymer ?
#
loop_
_entity_poly.entity_id
_entity_poly.type
_entity_poly.pdbx_seq_one_letter_code
_entity_poly.pdbx_strand_id
1 'polypeptide(L)'
;MPALADALGLHVTPVKRYEAGASLPSLEAIKKIAQVLPVTTDFLIFEESELVPDANLALQFLAIAGMPEPQQAVIRQLLEGVIIKYEAERWSSRLK
;
A
#
# COMPACT_ATOMS: atom_id res chain seq x y z
N MET A 1 -12.90 10.46 19.62
CA MET A 1 -12.52 9.07 19.89
C MET A 1 -13.66 8.12 20.27
N PRO A 2 -14.64 8.46 21.14
CA PRO A 2 -15.80 7.59 21.38
C PRO A 2 -16.56 7.27 20.10
N ALA A 3 -16.78 8.29 19.25
CA ALA A 3 -17.45 8.15 17.96
C ALA A 3 -16.79 7.13 17.00
N LEU A 4 -15.46 6.98 17.01
CA LEU A 4 -14.78 5.99 16.17
C LEU A 4 -14.97 4.58 16.75
N ALA A 5 -14.87 4.44 18.07
CA ALA A 5 -15.14 3.18 18.75
C ALA A 5 -16.60 2.73 18.54
N ASP A 6 -17.55 3.65 18.64
CA ASP A 6 -18.97 3.43 18.39
C ASP A 6 -19.23 3.05 16.94
N ALA A 7 -18.61 3.75 15.98
CA ALA A 7 -18.72 3.42 14.55
C ALA A 7 -18.09 2.07 14.18
N LEU A 8 -17.06 1.63 14.91
CA LEU A 8 -16.41 0.32 14.71
C LEU A 8 -17.12 -0.82 15.44
N GLY A 9 -18.07 -0.51 16.34
CA GLY A 9 -18.65 -1.48 17.26
C GLY A 9 -17.61 -2.10 18.20
N LEU A 10 -16.53 -1.36 18.51
CA LEU A 10 -15.46 -1.77 19.39
C LEU A 10 -15.52 -1.00 20.70
N HIS A 11 -15.11 -1.63 21.80
CA HIS A 11 -14.92 -0.90 23.05
C HIS A 11 -13.82 0.17 22.87
N VAL A 12 -13.97 1.33 23.51
CA VAL A 12 -13.05 2.48 23.33
C VAL A 12 -11.60 2.16 23.74
N THR A 13 -11.41 1.20 24.65
CA THR A 13 -10.09 0.81 25.17
C THR A 13 -9.17 0.22 24.08
N PRO A 14 -9.58 -0.80 23.30
CA PRO A 14 -8.84 -1.24 22.11
C PRO A 14 -8.46 -0.10 21.16
N VAL A 15 -9.40 0.77 20.81
CA VAL A 15 -9.16 1.87 19.86
C VAL A 15 -8.08 2.82 20.37
N LYS A 16 -8.15 3.22 21.65
CA LYS A 16 -7.11 4.04 22.29
C LYS A 16 -5.74 3.38 22.29
N ARG A 17 -5.68 2.05 22.44
CA ARG A 17 -4.40 1.32 22.42
C ARG A 17 -3.81 1.24 21.02
N TYR A 18 -4.64 1.14 19.98
CA TYR A 18 -4.19 1.19 18.59
C TYR A 18 -3.57 2.56 18.27
N GLU A 19 -4.26 3.64 18.63
CA GLU A 19 -3.77 5.01 18.40
C GLU A 19 -2.49 5.34 19.18
N ALA A 20 -2.35 4.77 20.38
CA ALA A 20 -1.14 4.93 21.19
C ALA A 20 0.01 4.00 20.75
N GLY A 21 -0.17 3.17 19.73
CA GLY A 21 0.81 2.16 19.30
C GLY A 21 1.06 1.05 20.34
N ALA A 22 0.26 0.98 21.40
CA ALA A 22 0.42 0.04 22.51
C ALA A 22 -0.11 -1.37 22.19
N SER A 23 -0.79 -1.54 21.06
CA SER A 23 -1.15 -2.84 20.48
C SER A 23 -1.48 -2.65 18.99
N LEU A 24 -1.18 -3.66 18.18
CA LEU A 24 -1.59 -3.68 16.79
C LEU A 24 -3.04 -4.17 16.65
N PRO A 25 -3.85 -3.57 15.76
CA PRO A 25 -5.18 -4.07 15.45
C PRO A 25 -5.12 -5.43 14.72
N SER A 26 -6.14 -6.26 14.93
CA SER A 26 -6.32 -7.47 14.12
C SER A 26 -6.68 -7.10 12.67
N LEU A 27 -6.48 -8.01 11.72
CA LEU A 27 -6.88 -7.81 10.32
C LEU A 27 -8.38 -7.47 10.19
N GLU A 28 -9.22 -8.10 11.01
CA GLU A 28 -10.65 -7.83 11.03
C GLU A 28 -10.97 -6.41 11.54
N ALA A 29 -10.21 -5.92 12.52
CA ALA A 29 -10.32 -4.54 12.98
C ALA A 29 -9.86 -3.54 11.90
N ILE A 30 -8.75 -3.81 11.21
CA ILE A 30 -8.26 -2.99 10.10
C ILE A 30 -9.31 -2.89 8.98
N LYS A 31 -9.93 -4.02 8.60
CA LYS A 31 -10.99 -4.05 7.59
C LYS A 31 -12.18 -3.18 7.98
N LYS A 32 -12.62 -3.24 9.25
CA LYS A 32 -13.71 -2.40 9.76
C LYS A 32 -13.33 -0.91 9.74
N ILE A 33 -12.11 -0.57 10.14
CA ILE A 33 -11.59 0.80 10.12
C ILE A 33 -11.58 1.36 8.69
N ALA A 34 -11.08 0.59 7.72
CA ALA A 34 -11.06 0.96 6.31
C ALA A 34 -12.47 1.25 5.76
N GLN A 35 -13.47 0.45 6.14
CA GLN A 35 -14.87 0.63 5.73
C GLN A 35 -15.54 1.85 6.38
N VAL A 36 -15.22 2.15 7.64
CA VAL A 36 -15.78 3.29 8.38
C VAL A 36 -15.15 4.62 7.96
N LEU A 37 -13.86 4.63 7.64
CA LEU A 37 -13.07 5.82 7.28
C LEU A 37 -12.95 6.06 5.76
N PRO A 38 -13.81 5.45 4.94
CA PRO A 38 -13.59 5.13 3.51
C PRO A 38 -12.14 5.29 2.98
N VAL A 39 -11.19 4.53 3.54
CA VAL A 39 -9.78 4.48 3.08
C VAL A 39 -9.39 3.04 2.71
N THR A 40 -8.26 2.88 2.01
CA THR A 40 -7.70 1.53 1.76
C THR A 40 -7.05 0.98 3.03
N THR A 41 -6.91 -0.35 3.10
CA THR A 41 -6.14 -0.99 4.18
C THR A 41 -4.68 -0.58 4.16
N ASP A 42 -4.12 -0.36 2.98
CA ASP A 42 -2.73 0.04 2.80
C ASP A 42 -2.46 1.40 3.45
N PHE A 43 -3.41 2.34 3.32
CA PHE A 43 -3.35 3.65 4.00
C PHE A 43 -3.30 3.54 5.54
N LEU A 44 -3.87 2.48 6.12
CA LEU A 44 -3.88 2.27 7.58
C LEU A 44 -2.64 1.54 8.10
N ILE A 45 -1.97 0.77 7.24
CA ILE A 45 -0.89 -0.15 7.62
C ILE A 45 0.48 0.47 7.36
N PHE A 46 0.61 1.14 6.23
CA PHE A 46 1.91 1.63 5.77
C PHE A 46 2.06 3.11 6.07
N GLU A 47 3.27 3.49 6.51
CA GLU A 47 3.63 4.91 6.55
C GLU A 47 3.83 5.44 5.13
N GLU A 48 3.68 6.76 4.96
CA GLU A 48 3.80 7.42 3.66
C GLU A 48 5.15 7.12 2.98
N SER A 49 6.21 6.83 3.76
CA SER A 49 7.53 6.43 3.30
C SER A 49 7.70 4.93 2.98
N GLU A 50 6.82 4.05 3.45
CA GLU A 50 6.95 2.60 3.27
C GLU A 50 6.45 2.10 1.91
N LEU A 51 5.58 2.88 1.26
CA LEU A 51 5.05 2.58 -0.08
C LEU A 51 5.71 3.39 -1.21
N VAL A 52 6.80 4.10 -0.92
CA VAL A 52 7.47 4.96 -1.91
C VAL A 52 8.49 4.14 -2.70
N PRO A 53 8.51 4.24 -4.04
CA PRO A 53 9.63 3.78 -4.83
C PRO A 53 10.94 4.42 -4.35
N ASP A 54 12.09 3.80 -4.66
CA ASP A 54 13.39 4.49 -4.55
C ASP A 54 13.31 5.91 -5.14
N ALA A 55 13.98 6.87 -4.50
CA ALA A 55 13.87 8.29 -4.86
C ALA A 55 14.14 8.55 -6.36
N ASN A 56 15.03 7.76 -6.99
CA ASN A 56 15.30 7.89 -8.41
C ASN A 56 14.16 7.35 -9.28
N LEU A 57 13.53 6.24 -8.87
CA LEU A 57 12.36 5.69 -9.55
C LEU A 57 11.16 6.64 -9.44
N ALA A 58 10.96 7.27 -8.29
CA ALA A 58 9.91 8.27 -8.09
C ALA A 58 10.09 9.47 -9.05
N LEU A 59 11.31 10.01 -9.19
CA LEU A 59 11.59 11.10 -10.13
C LEU A 59 11.35 10.69 -11.60
N GLN A 60 11.68 9.46 -11.97
CA GLN A 60 11.40 8.94 -13.31
C GLN A 60 9.89 8.83 -13.57
N PHE A 61 9.11 8.35 -12.60
CA PHE A 61 7.65 8.28 -12.73
C PHE A 61 7.00 9.65 -12.85
N LEU A 62 7.49 10.66 -12.12
CA LEU A 62 7.02 12.03 -12.28
C LEU A 62 7.28 12.56 -13.69
N ALA A 63 8.45 12.29 -14.28
CA ALA A 63 8.75 12.67 -15.66
C ALA A 63 7.83 11.95 -16.66
N ILE A 64 7.56 10.65 -16.44
CA ILE A 64 6.66 9.84 -17.28
C ILE A 64 5.23 10.38 -17.24
N ALA A 65 4.75 10.82 -16.09
CA ALA A 65 3.39 11.35 -15.93
C ALA A 65 3.11 12.57 -16.83
N GLY A 66 4.13 13.35 -17.18
CA GLY A 66 4.03 14.48 -18.11
C GLY A 66 4.06 14.11 -19.60
N MET A 67 4.31 12.84 -19.95
CA MET A 67 4.41 12.39 -21.34
C MET A 67 3.03 12.17 -21.98
N PRO A 68 2.90 12.23 -23.31
CA PRO A 68 1.70 11.80 -24.03
C PRO A 68 1.31 10.36 -23.70
N GLU A 69 0.01 10.09 -23.62
CA GLU A 69 -0.56 8.79 -23.25
C GLU A 69 -0.02 7.60 -24.07
N PRO A 70 0.20 7.70 -25.40
CA PRO A 70 0.82 6.61 -26.16
C PRO A 70 2.24 6.26 -25.70
N GLN A 71 3.03 7.25 -25.26
CA GLN A 71 4.39 7.05 -24.78
C GLN A 71 4.37 6.40 -23.38
N GLN A 72 3.45 6.85 -22.52
CA GLN A 72 3.25 6.22 -21.22
C GLN A 72 2.84 4.74 -21.36
N ALA A 73 1.98 4.43 -22.34
CA ALA A 73 1.55 3.06 -22.60
C ALA A 73 2.72 2.15 -23.00
N VAL A 74 3.62 2.61 -23.86
CA VAL A 74 4.84 1.87 -24.24
C VAL A 74 5.74 1.63 -23.02
N ILE A 75 5.91 2.64 -22.17
CA ILE A 75 6.74 2.53 -20.96
C ILE A 75 6.15 1.50 -19.98
N ARG A 76 4.82 1.48 -19.80
CA ARG A 76 4.15 0.47 -18.97
C ARG A 76 4.42 -0.95 -19.48
N GLN A 77 4.30 -1.19 -20.79
CA GLN A 77 4.58 -2.49 -21.39
C GLN A 77 6.04 -2.93 -21.20
N LEU A 78 6.99 -2.00 -21.30
CA LEU A 78 8.40 -2.29 -21.04
C LEU A 78 8.64 -2.68 -19.59
N LEU A 79 8.09 -1.93 -18.63
CA LEU A 79 8.22 -2.23 -17.20
C LEU A 79 7.61 -3.60 -16.87
N GLU A 80 6.42 -3.91 -17.39
CA GLU A 80 5.78 -5.22 -17.23
C GLU A 80 6.68 -6.35 -17.74
N GLY A 81 7.26 -6.20 -18.94
CA GLY A 81 8.15 -7.20 -19.52
C GLY A 81 9.40 -7.45 -18.68
N VAL A 82 10.02 -6.38 -18.15
CA VAL A 82 11.20 -6.48 -17.27
C VAL A 82 10.84 -7.18 -15.95
N ILE A 83 9.72 -6.84 -15.33
CA ILE A 83 9.24 -7.44 -14.08
C ILE A 83 8.98 -8.94 -14.27
N ILE A 84 8.29 -9.32 -15.34
CA ILE A 84 7.99 -10.73 -15.66
C ILE A 84 9.29 -11.53 -15.84
N LYS A 85 10.25 -10.98 -16.59
CA LYS A 85 11.55 -11.64 -16.81
C LYS A 85 12.28 -11.88 -15.48
N TYR A 86 12.32 -10.85 -14.62
CA TYR A 86 12.97 -10.96 -13.32
C TYR A 86 12.33 -12.02 -12.42
N GLU A 87 11.01 -12.04 -12.30
CA GLU A 87 10.31 -13.04 -11.48
C GLU A 87 10.48 -14.46 -12.04
N ALA A 88 10.51 -14.63 -13.37
CA ALA A 88 10.78 -15.92 -14.01
C ALA A 88 12.19 -16.44 -13.68
N GLU A 89 13.22 -15.59 -13.76
CA GLU A 89 14.59 -15.93 -13.38
C GLU A 89 14.69 -16.27 -11.90
N ARG A 90 14.04 -15.49 -11.03
CA ARG A 90 14.00 -15.70 -9.57
C ARG A 90 13.26 -16.98 -9.17
N TRP A 91 12.20 -17.37 -9.89
CA TRP A 91 11.55 -18.67 -9.68
C TRP A 91 12.43 -19.83 -10.14
N SER A 92 13.09 -19.70 -11.29
CA SER A 92 14.02 -20.72 -11.80
C SER A 92 15.20 -20.95 -10.84
N SER A 93 15.72 -19.91 -10.21
CA SER A 93 16.83 -20.02 -9.24
C SER A 93 16.42 -20.63 -7.90
N ARG A 94 15.14 -20.57 -7.52
CA ARG A 94 14.60 -21.16 -6.28
C ARG A 94 14.26 -22.65 -6.40
N LEU A 95 14.12 -23.15 -7.63
CA LEU A 95 13.84 -24.55 -7.95
C LEU A 95 15.13 -25.39 -8.13
N LYS A 96 16.31 -24.76 -8.04
CA LYS A 96 17.63 -25.42 -8.03
C LYS A 96 18.14 -25.50 -6.60
#